data_AF-A0A356UBA9-F1
#
_entry.id   AF-A0A356UBA9-F1
#
_cell.length_a   1.000
_cell.length_b   1.000
_cell.length_c   1.000
_cell.angle_alpha   90.00
_cell.angle_beta   90.00
_cell.angle_gamma   90.00
#
_symmetry.space_group_name_H-M   'P 1'
#
loop_
_entity.id
_entity.type
_entity.pdbx_description
1 polymer ?
#
loop_
_entity_poly.entity_id
_entity_poly.type
_entity_poly.pdbx_seq_one_letter_code
_entity_poly.pdbx_strand_id
1 'polypeptide(L)'
;MKRIFGGKCLIYFIMLFFLVGVVNVSPAGAQQRPLEHIFIISVDGLSYEGFISAPVNNMKHMAGEGVMDTKCMALKVDTIEAAEASLITGALPEDHRHVTVKNRIETESLFEIIRKLGKSYVVIDGSGGKLKSFEDRDKTYFSCDSANSDEKVLEQALAVFNKQKPFLTYIYLNDCRNALLALDDKAYYETVRSFDLALGTFINNLRKQDNYYNSLIIVTSPRSSSPSNQVPLIMQGPGLKTNTTISNSMITDVVPTICRLLKVDNPAGNRGITAYDALLLSYEEQYLAMLKWAESLKSDRVAAWSKYFELQDTLYQTIYQMTAIKEEKQSIFNFMGEKEQTINKMKSQMRAERFIYLSIFVLMLLGYGVEYKLLKRKFMLFK
;
A
#
# COMPACT_ATOMS: atom_id res chain seq x y z
N MET A 1 19.55 79.09 34.25
CA MET A 1 18.46 78.14 33.94
C MET A 1 18.92 77.20 32.85
N LYS A 2 19.37 76.01 33.28
CA LYS A 2 19.72 74.85 32.44
C LYS A 2 18.44 74.04 32.15
N ARG A 3 18.48 73.25 31.08
CA ARG A 3 17.58 72.11 30.74
C ARG A 3 16.16 72.42 30.26
N ILE A 4 15.95 72.93 29.04
CA ILE A 4 14.66 72.68 28.32
C ILE A 4 14.85 72.45 26.80
N PHE A 5 15.94 72.90 26.18
CA PHE A 5 16.03 72.90 24.70
C PHE A 5 16.52 71.61 24.01
N GLY A 6 17.01 70.62 24.75
CA GLY A 6 17.56 69.38 24.16
C GLY A 6 16.53 68.29 23.81
N GLY A 7 15.35 68.32 24.43
CA GLY A 7 14.37 67.23 24.31
C GLY A 7 13.58 67.25 22.99
N LYS A 8 13.21 68.43 22.50
CA LYS A 8 12.35 68.55 21.31
C LYS A 8 13.09 68.18 20.03
N CYS A 9 14.37 68.51 19.90
CA CYS A 9 15.19 68.18 18.73
C CYS A 9 15.50 66.67 18.65
N LEU A 10 15.71 66.02 19.81
CA LEU A 10 15.90 64.57 19.90
C LEU A 10 14.62 63.80 19.55
N ILE A 11 13.45 64.30 19.96
CA ILE A 11 12.16 63.69 19.63
C ILE A 11 11.88 63.79 18.13
N TYR A 12 12.15 64.92 17.48
CA TYR A 12 12.00 65.02 16.02
C TYR A 12 13.00 64.15 15.26
N PHE A 13 14.21 63.96 15.77
CA PHE A 13 15.20 63.06 15.15
C PHE A 13 14.82 61.58 15.29
N ILE A 14 14.28 61.16 16.45
CA ILE A 14 13.77 59.80 16.67
C ILE A 14 12.50 59.55 15.83
N MET A 15 11.62 60.55 15.70
CA MET A 15 10.40 60.43 14.89
C MET A 15 10.71 60.40 13.39
N LEU A 16 11.76 61.09 12.92
CA LEU A 16 12.25 61.01 11.55
C LEU A 16 12.97 59.67 11.27
N PHE A 17 13.68 59.12 12.26
CA PHE A 17 14.28 57.78 12.16
C PHE A 17 13.23 56.66 12.12
N PHE A 18 12.10 56.83 12.83
CA PHE A 18 10.95 55.93 12.75
C PHE A 18 10.17 56.05 11.44
N LEU A 19 10.16 57.22 10.78
CA LEU A 19 9.46 57.41 9.51
C LEU A 19 10.26 56.86 8.30
N VAL A 20 11.58 56.76 8.41
CA VAL A 20 12.47 56.25 7.33
C VAL A 20 12.78 54.75 7.50
N GLY A 21 12.41 54.13 8.63
CA GLY A 21 12.66 52.72 8.93
C GLY A 21 11.62 51.73 8.40
N VAL A 22 10.54 52.18 7.76
CA VAL A 22 9.58 51.27 7.10
C VAL A 22 10.06 51.00 5.68
N VAL A 23 11.21 50.32 5.58
CA VAL A 23 11.51 49.56 4.38
C VAL A 23 10.45 48.48 4.35
N ASN A 24 9.48 48.63 3.44
CA ASN A 24 8.58 47.56 3.06
C ASN A 24 9.45 46.38 2.62
N VAL A 25 9.74 45.48 3.56
CA VAL A 25 10.09 44.10 3.24
C VAL A 25 8.80 43.52 2.68
N SER A 26 8.56 43.84 1.40
CA SER A 26 7.67 43.05 0.59
C SER A 26 8.20 41.62 0.75
N PRO A 27 7.39 40.64 1.17
CA PRO A 27 7.80 39.25 1.05
C PRO A 27 8.20 39.12 -0.42
N ALA A 28 9.49 38.90 -0.67
CA ALA A 28 9.99 38.66 -2.01
C ALA A 28 9.08 37.57 -2.55
N GLY A 29 8.19 37.93 -3.49
CA GLY A 29 7.24 37.00 -4.06
C GLY A 29 8.07 35.81 -4.48
N ALA A 30 7.85 34.66 -3.84
CA ALA A 30 8.72 33.50 -3.97
C ALA A 30 8.88 33.24 -5.47
N GLN A 31 10.04 33.63 -6.01
CA GLN A 31 10.31 33.55 -7.42
C GLN A 31 10.26 32.06 -7.72
N GLN A 32 9.25 31.62 -8.47
CA GLN A 32 9.02 30.20 -8.72
C GLN A 32 10.28 29.64 -9.35
N ARG A 33 11.05 28.88 -8.57
CA ARG A 33 12.26 28.23 -9.06
C ARG A 33 11.86 27.23 -10.14
N PRO A 34 12.67 27.06 -11.19
CA PRO A 34 12.38 26.05 -12.19
C PRO A 34 12.45 24.65 -11.57
N LEU A 35 11.54 23.77 -11.98
CA LEU A 35 11.61 22.35 -11.66
C LEU A 35 12.60 21.68 -12.61
N GLU A 36 13.81 21.42 -12.11
CA GLU A 36 14.93 20.85 -12.89
C GLU A 36 15.12 19.36 -12.64
N HIS A 37 14.76 18.88 -11.45
CA HIS A 37 14.93 17.48 -11.07
C HIS A 37 13.73 16.96 -10.25
N ILE A 38 13.50 15.66 -10.29
CA ILE A 38 12.49 14.95 -9.52
C ILE A 38 13.16 13.75 -8.86
N PHE A 39 13.00 13.62 -7.55
CA PHE A 39 13.41 12.46 -6.76
C PHE A 39 12.18 11.81 -6.15
N ILE A 40 11.95 10.55 -6.48
CA ILE A 40 10.93 9.73 -5.81
C ILE A 40 11.66 8.69 -4.99
N ILE A 41 11.56 8.78 -3.67
CA ILE A 41 12.18 7.89 -2.70
C ILE A 41 11.06 7.00 -2.14
N SER A 42 10.96 5.79 -2.69
CA SER A 42 10.04 4.75 -2.22
C SER A 42 10.72 3.94 -1.12
N VAL A 43 10.16 4.00 0.09
CA VAL A 43 10.71 3.35 1.29
C VAL A 43 9.79 2.21 1.70
N ASP A 44 9.99 1.02 1.13
CA ASP A 44 9.11 -0.11 1.40
C ASP A 44 9.12 -0.47 2.89
N GLY A 45 7.93 -0.53 3.48
CA GLY A 45 7.74 -0.77 4.90
C GLY A 45 7.73 0.50 5.75
N LEU A 46 7.91 1.70 5.20
CA LEU A 46 7.71 2.92 5.96
C LEU A 46 6.21 3.11 6.26
N SER A 47 5.80 2.86 7.50
CA SER A 47 4.41 2.98 7.94
C SER A 47 4.13 4.28 8.70
N TYR A 48 2.85 4.65 8.80
CA TYR A 48 2.38 5.74 9.67
C TYR A 48 2.89 5.58 11.11
N GLU A 49 2.81 4.37 11.67
CA GLU A 49 3.24 4.06 13.02
C GLU A 49 4.76 4.25 13.19
N GLY A 50 5.54 3.84 12.19
CA GLY A 50 6.98 4.09 12.14
C GLY A 50 7.29 5.58 12.15
N PHE A 51 6.58 6.34 11.31
CA PHE A 51 6.75 7.78 11.17
C PHE A 51 6.42 8.57 12.45
N ILE A 52 5.36 8.21 13.17
CA ILE A 52 4.99 8.93 14.40
C ILE A 52 5.80 8.52 15.64
N SER A 53 6.25 7.26 15.70
CA SER A 53 6.93 6.71 16.87
C SER A 53 8.45 6.88 16.83
N ALA A 54 9.06 6.88 15.63
CA ALA A 54 10.50 7.08 15.49
C ALA A 54 10.89 8.58 15.47
N PRO A 55 12.09 8.94 15.94
CA PRO A 55 12.59 10.31 15.88
C PRO A 55 13.06 10.68 14.45
N VAL A 56 12.10 11.03 13.60
CA VAL A 56 12.29 11.33 12.17
C VAL A 56 12.43 12.83 11.88
N ASN A 57 13.55 13.41 12.32
CA ASN A 57 13.74 14.87 12.28
C ASN A 57 13.93 15.41 10.86
N ASN A 58 14.61 14.66 9.98
CA ASN A 58 14.88 15.12 8.62
C ASN A 58 13.62 15.07 7.75
N MET A 59 12.82 14.02 7.87
CA MET A 59 11.51 13.93 7.22
C MET A 59 10.57 15.04 7.70
N LYS A 60 10.50 15.30 9.02
CA LYS A 60 9.69 16.39 9.58
C LYS A 60 10.18 17.77 9.12
N HIS A 61 11.48 17.97 9.02
CA HIS A 61 12.05 19.21 8.50
C HIS A 61 11.71 19.42 7.03
N MET A 62 11.84 18.38 6.20
CA MET A 62 11.44 18.40 4.79
C MET A 62 9.93 18.70 4.65
N ALA A 63 9.09 18.10 5.49
CA ALA A 63 7.65 18.40 5.55
C ALA A 63 7.37 19.87 5.91
N GLY A 64 8.13 20.45 6.84
CA GLY A 64 8.02 21.88 7.18
C GLY A 64 8.39 22.82 6.03
N GLU A 65 9.26 22.39 5.12
CA GLU A 65 9.64 23.13 3.92
C GLU A 65 8.71 22.85 2.71
N GLY A 66 7.74 21.94 2.86
CA GLY A 66 6.87 21.49 1.79
C GLY A 66 5.46 21.12 2.26
N VAL A 67 4.99 19.97 1.78
CA VAL A 67 3.65 19.43 2.04
C VAL A 67 3.77 18.03 2.63
N MET A 68 2.88 17.70 3.55
CA MET A 68 2.81 16.37 4.15
C MET A 68 1.38 15.88 4.30
N ASP A 69 1.13 14.62 3.94
CA ASP A 69 0.04 13.82 4.49
C ASP A 69 0.64 12.78 5.42
N THR A 70 0.29 12.83 6.71
CA THR A 70 0.78 11.83 7.67
C THR A 70 0.11 10.46 7.48
N LYS A 71 -1.08 10.43 6.86
CA LYS A 71 -1.94 9.25 6.75
C LYS A 71 -2.38 9.02 5.31
N CYS A 72 -1.43 9.11 4.38
CA CYS A 72 -1.65 8.73 3.00
C CYS A 72 -2.02 7.25 2.92
N MET A 73 -3.05 6.92 2.13
CA MET A 73 -3.50 5.54 1.94
C MET A 73 -2.57 4.81 0.98
N ALA A 74 -1.87 3.80 1.47
CA ALA A 74 -1.07 2.89 0.65
C ALA A 74 -1.92 1.75 0.08
N LEU A 75 -1.37 1.05 -0.91
CA LEU A 75 -2.03 -0.10 -1.50
C LEU A 75 -1.84 -1.36 -0.67
N LYS A 76 -2.91 -2.16 -0.65
CA LYS A 76 -2.91 -3.50 -0.10
C LYS A 76 -2.68 -4.52 -1.21
N VAL A 77 -1.41 -4.75 -1.51
CA VAL A 77 -0.96 -5.69 -2.55
C VAL A 77 0.12 -6.61 -2.00
N ASP A 78 0.19 -7.83 -2.54
CA ASP A 78 1.09 -8.88 -2.04
C ASP A 78 2.54 -8.74 -2.56
N THR A 79 2.73 -7.99 -3.65
CA THR A 79 3.99 -7.90 -4.39
C THR A 79 4.53 -6.48 -4.43
N ILE A 80 5.86 -6.36 -4.38
CA ILE A 80 6.57 -5.07 -4.45
C ILE A 80 6.33 -4.43 -5.82
N GLU A 81 6.48 -5.25 -6.86
CA GLU A 81 6.34 -4.89 -8.26
C GLU A 81 5.00 -4.20 -8.54
N ALA A 82 3.90 -4.76 -8.01
CA ALA A 82 2.58 -4.16 -8.16
C ALA A 82 2.46 -2.80 -7.45
N ALA A 83 2.94 -2.69 -6.21
CA ALA A 83 2.86 -1.45 -5.45
C ALA A 83 3.65 -0.32 -6.14
N GLU A 84 4.87 -0.63 -6.53
CA GLU A 84 5.78 0.31 -7.18
C GLU A 84 5.26 0.70 -8.57
N ALA A 85 4.68 -0.24 -9.32
CA ALA A 85 4.03 0.06 -10.60
C ALA A 85 2.81 0.97 -10.43
N SER A 86 2.00 0.78 -9.39
CA SER A 86 0.89 1.68 -9.09
C SER A 86 1.38 3.08 -8.71
N LEU A 87 2.50 3.19 -7.98
CA LEU A 87 3.09 4.49 -7.63
C LEU A 87 3.52 5.29 -8.85
N ILE A 88 4.12 4.64 -9.86
CA ILE A 88 4.64 5.31 -11.05
C ILE A 88 3.62 5.47 -12.18
N THR A 89 2.49 4.76 -12.14
CA THR A 89 1.41 4.89 -13.13
C THR A 89 0.22 5.69 -12.62
N GLY A 90 0.04 5.77 -11.30
CA GLY A 90 -1.20 6.26 -10.69
C GLY A 90 -2.40 5.34 -10.93
N ALA A 91 -2.19 4.14 -11.48
CA ALA A 91 -3.21 3.15 -11.79
C ALA A 91 -3.22 2.03 -10.73
N LEU A 92 -4.32 1.28 -10.63
CA LEU A 92 -4.40 0.11 -9.74
C LEU A 92 -3.84 -1.15 -10.41
N PRO A 93 -3.49 -2.21 -9.65
CA PRO A 93 -2.96 -3.47 -10.20
C PRO A 93 -3.82 -4.11 -11.29
N GLU A 94 -5.15 -4.00 -11.18
CA GLU A 94 -6.10 -4.46 -12.19
C GLU A 94 -5.99 -3.73 -13.54
N ASP A 95 -5.61 -2.45 -13.50
CA ASP A 95 -5.48 -1.61 -14.70
C ASP A 95 -4.08 -1.79 -15.32
N HIS A 96 -3.00 -1.70 -14.53
CA HIS A 96 -1.63 -1.76 -15.06
C HIS A 96 -1.08 -3.18 -15.27
N ARG A 97 -1.74 -4.21 -14.72
CA ARG A 97 -1.47 -5.65 -14.89
C ARG A 97 -0.04 -6.12 -14.58
N HIS A 98 0.69 -5.30 -13.85
CA HIS A 98 2.07 -5.56 -13.45
C HIS A 98 2.10 -6.13 -12.03
N VAL A 99 1.87 -7.44 -11.91
CA VAL A 99 1.83 -8.12 -10.59
C VAL A 99 3.19 -8.76 -10.24
N THR A 100 4.00 -9.11 -11.22
CA THR A 100 5.32 -9.74 -11.00
C THR A 100 6.37 -9.18 -11.96
N VAL A 101 7.66 -9.41 -11.67
CA VAL A 101 8.80 -9.00 -12.51
C VAL A 101 8.67 -9.48 -13.97
N LYS A 102 7.95 -10.58 -14.22
CA LYS A 102 7.78 -11.14 -15.58
C LYS A 102 6.76 -10.37 -16.43
N ASN A 103 5.83 -9.68 -15.79
CA ASN A 103 4.81 -8.91 -16.47
C ASN A 103 5.42 -7.59 -16.94
N ARG A 104 4.96 -7.05 -18.07
CA ARG A 104 5.25 -5.66 -18.43
C ARG A 104 4.13 -4.77 -17.90
N ILE A 105 4.43 -3.49 -17.70
CA ILE A 105 3.42 -2.50 -17.39
C ILE A 105 2.62 -2.25 -18.68
N GLU A 106 1.32 -2.51 -18.66
CA GLU A 106 0.43 -2.33 -19.84
C GLU A 106 -0.11 -0.89 -19.97
N THR A 107 0.10 -0.09 -18.92
CA THR A 107 -0.34 1.30 -18.78
C THR A 107 0.84 2.24 -18.94
N GLU A 108 0.60 3.44 -19.47
CA GLU A 108 1.60 4.50 -19.48
C GLU A 108 2.09 4.81 -18.05
N SER A 109 3.41 4.89 -17.88
CA SER A 109 4.05 5.24 -16.61
C SER A 109 4.64 6.65 -16.65
N LEU A 110 4.98 7.18 -15.48
CA LEU A 110 5.71 8.44 -15.36
C LEU A 110 7.04 8.39 -16.15
N PHE A 111 7.73 7.26 -16.19
CA PHE A 111 8.95 7.11 -16.99
C PHE A 111 8.71 7.35 -18.48
N GLU A 112 7.59 6.85 -19.00
CA GLU A 112 7.19 7.09 -20.38
C GLU A 112 6.85 8.56 -20.63
N ILE A 113 6.14 9.22 -19.71
CA ILE A 113 5.83 10.65 -19.80
C ILE A 113 7.11 11.49 -19.81
N ILE A 114 8.05 11.24 -18.90
CA ILE A 114 9.35 11.94 -18.84
C ILE A 114 10.12 11.77 -20.15
N ARG A 115 10.07 10.57 -20.74
CA ARG A 115 10.67 10.29 -22.05
C ARG A 115 9.97 11.04 -23.18
N LYS A 116 8.64 11.10 -23.19
CA LYS A 116 7.85 11.89 -24.19
C LYS A 116 8.19 13.37 -24.13
N LEU A 117 8.59 13.87 -22.95
CA LEU A 117 9.13 15.23 -22.76
C LEU A 117 10.59 15.40 -23.20
N GLY A 118 11.24 14.36 -23.71
CA GLY A 118 12.65 14.39 -24.13
C GLY A 118 13.64 14.47 -22.96
N LYS A 119 13.22 14.11 -21.74
CA LYS A 119 14.04 14.17 -20.53
C LYS A 119 14.52 12.78 -20.11
N SER A 120 15.64 12.72 -19.39
CA SER A 120 16.23 11.47 -18.91
C SER A 120 15.69 11.07 -17.53
N TYR A 121 15.61 9.77 -17.29
CA TYR A 121 15.29 9.21 -15.97
C TYR A 121 16.27 8.10 -15.60
N VAL A 122 16.40 7.83 -14.30
CA VAL A 122 17.12 6.68 -13.77
C VAL A 122 16.32 5.99 -12.67
N VAL A 123 16.53 4.69 -12.51
CA VAL A 123 15.96 3.84 -11.48
C VAL A 123 17.10 3.23 -10.67
N ILE A 124 17.10 3.48 -9.36
CA ILE A 124 18.03 2.93 -8.38
C ILE A 124 17.27 1.90 -7.56
N ASP A 125 17.64 0.63 -7.70
CA ASP A 125 16.89 -0.50 -7.15
C ASP A 125 17.63 -1.15 -5.96
N GLY A 126 17.16 -0.89 -4.75
CA GLY A 126 17.60 -1.55 -3.51
C GLY A 126 17.04 -2.96 -3.29
N SER A 127 16.12 -3.45 -4.13
CA SER A 127 15.47 -4.76 -3.94
C SER A 127 16.31 -5.97 -4.37
N GLY A 128 17.43 -5.74 -5.06
CA GLY A 128 18.23 -6.80 -5.67
C GLY A 128 17.69 -7.34 -7.01
N GLY A 129 16.91 -6.54 -7.76
CA GLY A 129 16.50 -6.91 -9.12
C GLY A 129 14.98 -6.95 -9.37
N LYS A 130 14.14 -6.68 -8.38
CA LYS A 130 12.68 -6.80 -8.54
C LYS A 130 12.07 -5.70 -9.39
N LEU A 131 12.74 -4.55 -9.50
CA LEU A 131 12.30 -3.45 -10.37
C LEU A 131 12.94 -3.50 -11.75
N LYS A 132 13.60 -4.61 -12.11
CA LYS A 132 14.22 -4.75 -13.43
C LYS A 132 13.20 -4.63 -14.58
N SER A 133 11.94 -4.97 -14.34
CA SER A 133 10.85 -4.76 -15.31
C SER A 133 10.61 -3.28 -15.67
N PHE A 134 11.13 -2.35 -14.87
CA PHE A 134 11.01 -0.90 -15.11
C PHE A 134 12.15 -0.39 -16.01
N GLU A 135 13.10 -1.25 -16.37
CA GLU A 135 14.11 -0.98 -17.38
C GLU A 135 13.50 -1.09 -18.77
N ASP A 136 13.45 0.03 -19.49
CA ASP A 136 13.01 0.05 -20.89
C ASP A 136 14.21 0.01 -21.88
N ARG A 137 15.43 0.36 -21.43
CA ARG A 137 16.69 0.37 -22.21
C ARG A 137 17.94 0.26 -21.33
N ASP A 138 19.05 -0.17 -21.94
CA ASP A 138 20.38 -0.17 -21.34
C ASP A 138 20.74 1.24 -20.80
N LYS A 139 21.17 1.29 -19.52
CA LYS A 139 21.75 2.44 -18.77
C LYS A 139 20.81 3.31 -17.93
N THR A 140 19.50 3.05 -17.90
CA THR A 140 18.59 3.77 -16.97
C THR A 140 18.42 3.07 -15.64
N TYR A 141 18.78 1.79 -15.54
CA TYR A 141 18.59 0.95 -14.36
C TYR A 141 19.90 0.62 -13.65
N PHE A 142 19.92 0.80 -12.33
CA PHE A 142 21.05 0.51 -11.45
C PHE A 142 20.59 -0.33 -10.27
N SER A 143 20.91 -1.63 -10.29
CA SER A 143 20.65 -2.51 -9.14
C SER A 143 21.73 -2.34 -8.07
N CYS A 144 21.31 -2.28 -6.82
CA CYS A 144 22.13 -2.57 -5.65
C CYS A 144 21.92 -4.05 -5.26
N ASP A 145 22.81 -4.58 -4.43
CA ASP A 145 22.54 -5.86 -3.75
C ASP A 145 21.40 -5.64 -2.74
N SER A 146 20.48 -6.60 -2.64
CA SER A 146 19.43 -6.62 -1.62
C SER A 146 19.94 -6.58 -0.17
N ALA A 147 21.21 -6.93 0.05
CA ALA A 147 21.88 -6.85 1.35
C ALA A 147 22.52 -5.49 1.66
N ASN A 148 22.49 -4.54 0.71
CA ASN A 148 22.98 -3.19 0.96
C ASN A 148 21.97 -2.43 1.84
N SER A 149 22.50 -1.66 2.80
CA SER A 149 21.68 -0.74 3.57
C SER A 149 21.11 0.39 2.71
N ASP A 150 19.99 0.95 3.14
CA ASP A 150 19.33 2.09 2.49
C ASP A 150 20.30 3.28 2.32
N GLU A 151 21.23 3.47 3.28
CA GLU A 151 22.30 4.48 3.19
C GLU A 151 23.18 4.28 1.94
N LYS A 152 23.64 3.04 1.68
CA LYS A 152 24.47 2.74 0.50
C LYS A 152 23.69 2.93 -0.80
N VAL A 153 22.41 2.59 -0.81
CA VAL A 153 21.54 2.80 -1.98
C VAL A 153 21.39 4.29 -2.27
N LEU A 154 21.20 5.13 -1.25
CA LEU A 154 21.15 6.59 -1.37
C LEU A 154 22.49 7.19 -1.81
N GLU A 155 23.63 6.67 -1.32
CA GLU A 155 24.96 7.06 -1.79
C GLU A 155 25.15 6.73 -3.28
N GLN A 156 24.74 5.54 -3.72
CA GLN A 156 24.78 5.15 -5.13
C GLN A 156 23.86 6.05 -5.97
N ALA A 157 22.67 6.39 -5.47
CA ALA A 157 21.77 7.32 -6.14
C ALA A 157 22.42 8.70 -6.34
N LEU A 158 23.09 9.25 -5.32
CA LEU A 158 23.85 10.49 -5.43
C LEU A 158 24.99 10.37 -6.43
N ALA A 159 25.74 9.27 -6.44
CA ALA A 159 26.84 9.07 -7.38
C ALA A 159 26.36 9.03 -8.83
N VAL A 160 25.26 8.31 -9.10
CA VAL A 160 24.62 8.26 -10.43
C VAL A 160 24.06 9.64 -10.82
N PHE A 161 23.36 10.31 -9.90
CA PHE A 161 22.83 11.65 -10.13
C PHE A 161 23.92 12.67 -10.45
N ASN A 162 25.04 12.65 -9.71
CA ASN A 162 26.16 13.55 -9.94
C ASN A 162 26.83 13.33 -11.31
N LYS A 163 26.81 12.09 -11.82
CA LYS A 163 27.39 11.75 -13.12
C LYS A 163 26.46 12.06 -14.29
N GLN A 164 25.16 11.82 -14.15
CA GLN A 164 24.22 11.87 -15.27
C GLN A 164 23.25 13.07 -15.23
N LYS A 165 23.04 13.67 -14.06
CA LYS A 165 22.05 14.73 -13.79
C LYS A 165 20.69 14.48 -14.45
N PRO A 166 20.06 13.31 -14.21
CA PRO A 166 18.78 12.97 -14.80
C PRO A 166 17.67 13.91 -14.32
N PHE A 167 16.62 14.04 -15.13
CA PHE A 167 15.44 14.80 -14.73
C PHE A 167 14.62 14.07 -13.67
N LEU A 168 14.51 12.74 -13.75
CA LEU A 168 13.83 11.91 -12.76
C LEU A 168 14.78 10.85 -12.19
N THR A 169 14.86 10.75 -10.87
CA THR A 169 15.57 9.69 -10.15
C THR A 169 14.57 8.95 -9.27
N TYR A 170 14.28 7.70 -9.61
CA TYR A 170 13.49 6.81 -8.78
C TYR A 170 14.41 5.99 -7.89
N ILE A 171 14.16 5.96 -6.58
CA ILE A 171 14.98 5.27 -5.60
C ILE A 171 14.08 4.35 -4.79
N TYR A 172 14.38 3.06 -4.79
CA TYR A 172 13.68 2.07 -3.97
C TYR A 172 14.58 1.59 -2.83
N LEU A 173 14.01 1.57 -1.63
CA LEU A 173 14.67 1.24 -0.36
C LEU A 173 13.84 0.16 0.36
N ASN A 174 14.50 -0.78 1.06
CA ASN A 174 13.85 -1.98 1.60
C ASN A 174 14.21 -2.35 3.05
N ASP A 175 15.10 -1.59 3.73
CA ASP A 175 15.49 -1.92 5.09
C ASP A 175 14.29 -1.92 6.05
N CYS A 176 13.40 -0.92 5.95
CA CYS A 176 12.20 -0.82 6.78
C CYS A 176 11.31 -2.06 6.65
N ARG A 177 11.10 -2.56 5.43
CA ARG A 177 10.37 -3.80 5.15
C ARG A 177 11.05 -5.00 5.80
N ASN A 178 12.37 -5.12 5.65
CA ASN A 178 13.12 -6.25 6.21
C ASN A 178 13.02 -6.26 7.74
N ALA A 179 13.08 -5.09 8.38
CA ALA A 179 12.89 -4.95 9.82
C ALA A 179 11.46 -5.31 10.28
N LEU A 180 10.43 -4.89 9.53
CA LEU A 180 9.04 -5.28 9.78
C LEU A 180 8.82 -6.80 9.72
N LEU A 181 9.46 -7.48 8.76
CA LEU A 181 9.37 -8.94 8.63
C LEU A 181 10.04 -9.69 9.79
N ALA A 182 10.99 -9.06 10.47
CA ALA A 182 11.64 -9.63 11.65
C ALA A 182 10.76 -9.60 12.91
N LEU A 183 9.60 -8.92 12.87
CA LEU A 183 8.63 -8.81 13.98
C LEU A 183 9.24 -8.23 15.27
N ASP A 184 10.21 -7.32 15.14
CA ASP A 184 10.80 -6.58 16.25
C ASP A 184 10.53 -5.08 16.09
N ASP A 185 9.56 -4.56 16.85
CA ASP A 185 9.14 -3.16 16.80
C ASP A 185 10.29 -2.20 17.12
N LYS A 186 11.19 -2.56 18.04
CA LYS A 186 12.31 -1.71 18.42
C LYS A 186 13.33 -1.64 17.28
N ALA A 187 13.67 -2.78 16.70
CA ALA A 187 14.56 -2.83 15.54
C ALA A 187 13.95 -2.09 14.34
N TYR A 188 12.63 -2.19 14.15
CA TYR A 188 11.92 -1.43 13.12
C TYR A 188 12.04 0.08 13.33
N TYR A 189 11.73 0.61 14.52
CA TYR A 189 11.85 2.05 14.78
C TYR A 189 13.29 2.57 14.67
N GLU A 190 14.29 1.77 15.04
CA GLU A 190 15.70 2.10 14.81
C GLU A 190 16.07 2.10 13.33
N THR A 191 15.47 1.22 12.53
CA THR A 191 15.64 1.20 11.07
C THR A 191 15.02 2.45 10.45
N VAL A 192 13.81 2.84 10.86
CA VAL A 192 13.16 4.10 10.43
C VAL A 192 14.01 5.31 10.79
N ARG A 193 14.61 5.33 11.99
CA ARG A 193 15.56 6.40 12.40
C ARG A 193 16.82 6.41 11.53
N SER A 194 17.36 5.24 11.21
CA SER A 194 18.57 5.11 10.39
C SER A 194 18.31 5.60 8.96
N PHE A 195 17.14 5.27 8.39
CA PHE A 195 16.68 5.84 7.12
C PHE A 195 16.56 7.37 7.20
N ASP A 196 15.95 7.93 8.25
CA ASP A 196 15.83 9.40 8.39
C ASP A 196 17.20 10.10 8.41
N LEU A 197 18.21 9.51 9.05
CA LEU A 197 19.58 10.02 9.05
C LEU A 197 20.23 9.93 7.66
N ALA A 198 20.03 8.82 6.94
CA ALA A 198 20.53 8.64 5.58
C ALA A 198 19.86 9.65 4.62
N LEU A 199 18.55 9.86 4.75
CA LEU A 199 17.80 10.89 4.03
C LEU A 199 18.35 12.29 4.32
N GLY A 200 18.64 12.61 5.58
CA GLY A 200 19.27 13.87 5.96
C GLY A 200 20.61 14.10 5.26
N THR A 201 21.44 13.07 5.17
CA THR A 201 22.72 13.11 4.43
C THR A 201 22.49 13.31 2.94
N PHE A 202 21.50 12.62 2.35
CA PHE A 202 21.11 12.77 0.95
C PHE A 202 20.67 14.21 0.63
N ILE A 203 19.74 14.75 1.42
CA ILE A 203 19.23 16.12 1.28
C ILE A 203 20.35 17.16 1.45
N ASN A 204 21.23 16.98 2.43
CA ASN A 204 22.34 17.91 2.65
C ASN A 204 23.31 17.95 1.45
N ASN A 205 23.55 16.81 0.79
CA ASN A 205 24.34 16.78 -0.45
C ASN A 205 23.65 17.55 -1.59
N LEU A 206 22.33 17.40 -1.75
CA LEU A 206 21.59 18.18 -2.74
C LEU A 206 21.61 19.68 -2.45
N ARG A 207 21.53 20.08 -1.16
CA ARG A 207 21.61 21.48 -0.74
C ARG A 207 22.97 22.10 -1.04
N LYS A 208 24.07 21.38 -0.78
CA LYS A 208 25.44 21.85 -1.07
C LYS A 208 25.68 22.11 -2.56
N GLN A 209 24.92 21.47 -3.44
CA GLN A 209 25.02 21.62 -4.89
C GLN A 209 23.92 22.52 -5.48
N ASP A 210 23.15 23.22 -4.63
CA ASP A 210 21.97 24.04 -5.01
C ASP A 210 20.88 23.30 -5.81
N ASN A 211 20.91 21.96 -5.82
CA ASN A 211 19.91 21.15 -6.53
C ASN A 211 18.64 20.97 -5.69
N TYR A 212 18.73 21.05 -4.36
CA TYR A 212 17.61 20.79 -3.45
C TYR A 212 16.38 21.66 -3.76
N TYR A 213 16.55 22.96 -3.92
CA TYR A 213 15.44 23.90 -4.13
C TYR A 213 14.92 23.94 -5.58
N ASN A 214 15.65 23.38 -6.54
CA ASN A 214 15.20 23.21 -7.93
C ASN A 214 14.67 21.78 -8.17
N SER A 215 14.55 20.98 -7.11
CA SER A 215 14.09 19.60 -7.17
C SER A 215 12.72 19.43 -6.53
N LEU A 216 11.90 18.56 -7.11
CA LEU A 216 10.76 17.96 -6.43
C LEU A 216 11.21 16.66 -5.78
N ILE A 217 11.22 16.61 -4.45
CA ILE A 217 11.59 15.43 -3.67
C ILE A 217 10.32 14.89 -3.03
N ILE A 218 10.06 13.61 -3.25
CA ILE A 218 8.90 12.89 -2.73
C ILE A 218 9.41 11.69 -1.94
N VAL A 219 8.97 11.57 -0.68
CA VAL A 219 9.27 10.44 0.20
C VAL A 219 7.96 9.78 0.62
N THR A 220 7.80 8.51 0.30
CA THR A 220 6.60 7.74 0.68
C THR A 220 6.84 6.23 0.59
N SER A 221 5.81 5.43 0.84
CA SER A 221 5.82 3.97 0.64
C SER A 221 4.53 3.54 -0.06
N PRO A 222 4.59 2.96 -1.27
CA PRO A 222 3.37 2.60 -2.01
C PRO A 222 2.63 1.42 -1.41
N ARG A 223 3.32 0.61 -0.62
CA ARG A 223 2.77 -0.51 0.14
C ARG A 223 2.95 -0.23 1.61
N SER A 224 1.93 -0.51 2.41
CA SER A 224 2.09 -0.59 3.86
C SER A 224 2.02 -2.03 4.32
N SER A 225 2.87 -2.40 5.27
CA SER A 225 2.76 -3.69 5.98
C SER A 225 2.11 -3.51 7.36
N SER A 226 1.62 -2.31 7.68
CA SER A 226 0.96 -2.02 8.96
C SER A 226 -0.57 -2.21 8.88
N PRO A 227 -1.24 -2.46 10.01
CA PRO A 227 -2.69 -2.69 10.05
C PRO A 227 -3.52 -1.51 9.53
N SER A 228 -3.02 -0.28 9.65
CA SER A 228 -3.71 0.93 9.20
C SER A 228 -3.70 1.10 7.68
N ASN A 229 -2.81 0.41 6.96
CA ASN A 229 -2.50 0.64 5.55
C ASN A 229 -2.13 2.10 5.24
N GLN A 230 -1.68 2.86 6.25
CA GLN A 230 -1.33 4.27 6.12
C GLN A 230 0.19 4.45 6.13
N VAL A 231 0.64 5.41 5.34
CA VAL A 231 2.06 5.78 5.16
C VAL A 231 2.19 7.30 5.19
N PRO A 232 3.37 7.85 5.53
CA PRO A 232 3.64 9.25 5.26
C PRO A 232 3.78 9.49 3.76
N LEU A 233 3.24 10.61 3.28
CA LEU A 233 3.56 11.19 1.98
C LEU A 233 4.14 12.57 2.24
N ILE A 234 5.41 12.77 1.91
CA ILE A 234 6.12 14.03 2.10
C ILE A 234 6.59 14.51 0.74
N MET A 235 6.25 15.74 0.38
CA MET A 235 6.61 16.34 -0.90
C MET A 235 7.21 17.73 -0.66
N GLN A 236 8.37 18.01 -1.24
CA GLN A 236 9.01 19.31 -1.17
C GLN A 236 9.55 19.68 -2.55
N GLY A 237 9.34 20.92 -2.99
CA GLY A 237 9.88 21.39 -4.25
C GLY A 237 9.12 22.57 -4.86
N PRO A 238 9.57 23.04 -6.04
CA PRO A 238 8.92 24.14 -6.73
C PRO A 238 7.47 23.84 -7.10
N GLY A 239 6.59 24.83 -6.94
CA GLY A 239 5.17 24.72 -7.26
C GLY A 239 4.31 24.08 -6.16
N LEU A 240 4.91 23.65 -5.05
CA LEU A 240 4.20 23.20 -3.87
C LEU A 240 4.03 24.32 -2.84
N LYS A 241 3.01 24.20 -1.99
CA LYS A 241 2.90 25.01 -0.77
C LYS A 241 3.99 24.61 0.23
N THR A 242 4.30 25.52 1.14
CA THR A 242 5.26 25.29 2.23
C THR A 242 4.54 25.13 3.55
N ASN A 243 5.11 24.34 4.46
CA ASN A 243 4.56 24.10 5.80
C ASN A 243 3.06 23.76 5.81
N THR A 244 2.63 22.91 4.87
CA THR A 244 1.21 22.58 4.69
C THR A 244 0.96 21.11 4.99
N THR A 245 -0.05 20.82 5.80
CA THR A 245 -0.55 19.45 6.01
C THR A 245 -1.80 19.24 5.17
N ILE A 246 -1.79 18.22 4.31
CA ILE A 246 -2.95 17.77 3.55
C ILE A 246 -3.49 16.47 4.15
N SER A 247 -4.62 15.98 3.64
CA SER A 247 -5.25 14.76 4.15
C SER A 247 -6.04 14.04 3.07
N ASN A 248 -6.29 12.75 3.28
CA ASN A 248 -7.07 11.88 2.39
C ASN A 248 -6.41 11.68 1.02
N SER A 249 -5.08 11.73 0.96
CA SER A 249 -4.34 11.35 -0.24
C SER A 249 -4.19 9.83 -0.35
N MET A 250 -4.05 9.35 -1.57
CA MET A 250 -3.66 7.98 -1.90
C MET A 250 -2.30 7.98 -2.61
N ILE A 251 -1.56 6.87 -2.53
CA ILE A 251 -0.25 6.79 -3.22
C ILE A 251 -0.38 6.90 -4.75
N THR A 252 -1.55 6.58 -5.30
CA THR A 252 -1.88 6.78 -6.72
C THR A 252 -1.97 8.25 -7.12
N ASP A 253 -2.11 9.17 -6.16
CA ASP A 253 -2.28 10.62 -6.38
C ASP A 253 -0.95 11.32 -6.69
N VAL A 254 0.18 10.65 -6.43
CA VAL A 254 1.53 11.20 -6.61
C VAL A 254 1.80 11.54 -8.08
N VAL A 255 1.58 10.61 -8.99
CA VAL A 255 1.82 10.80 -10.44
C VAL A 255 0.96 11.90 -11.06
N PRO A 256 -0.38 11.94 -10.88
CA PRO A 256 -1.18 13.02 -11.43
C PRO A 256 -0.84 14.39 -10.79
N THR A 257 -0.28 14.41 -9.58
CA THR A 257 0.27 15.63 -8.97
C THR A 257 1.54 16.09 -9.67
N ILE A 258 2.47 15.16 -9.98
CA ILE A 258 3.67 15.46 -10.77
C ILE A 258 3.30 15.92 -12.18
N CYS A 259 2.38 15.24 -12.88
CA CYS A 259 1.94 15.63 -14.22
C CYS A 259 1.37 17.04 -14.23
N ARG A 260 0.58 17.42 -13.21
CA ARG A 260 0.06 18.78 -13.08
C ARG A 260 1.16 19.83 -12.92
N LEU A 261 2.21 19.54 -12.14
CA LEU A 261 3.39 20.40 -11.99
C LEU A 261 4.17 20.55 -13.30
N LEU A 262 4.27 19.46 -14.06
CA LEU A 262 4.93 19.44 -15.38
C LEU A 262 4.06 20.04 -16.50
N LYS A 263 2.78 20.34 -16.22
CA LYS A 263 1.78 20.82 -17.20
C LYS A 263 1.60 19.85 -18.37
N VAL A 264 1.54 18.56 -18.06
CA VAL A 264 1.28 17.47 -19.01
C VAL A 264 0.01 16.71 -18.62
N ASP A 265 -0.53 15.96 -19.57
CA ASP A 265 -1.66 15.08 -19.31
C ASP A 265 -1.27 13.91 -18.39
N ASN A 266 -2.26 13.40 -17.65
CA ASN A 266 -2.07 12.25 -16.76
C ASN A 266 -1.91 10.96 -17.57
N PRO A 267 -1.19 9.94 -17.04
CA PRO A 267 -1.00 8.70 -17.75
C PRO A 267 -2.31 7.98 -18.12
N ALA A 268 -2.25 7.30 -19.26
CA ALA A 268 -3.14 6.26 -19.77
C ALA A 268 -3.72 5.26 -18.76
N GLY A 269 -4.75 5.57 -17.97
CA GLY A 269 -5.34 4.64 -16.98
C GLY A 269 -5.10 5.01 -15.52
N ASN A 270 -4.54 6.20 -15.27
CA ASN A 270 -4.44 6.78 -13.95
C ASN A 270 -5.82 6.86 -13.25
N ARG A 271 -5.88 6.34 -12.03
CA ARG A 271 -7.02 6.43 -11.10
C ARG A 271 -6.82 7.47 -10.00
N GLY A 272 -5.57 7.93 -9.80
CA GLY A 272 -5.26 8.93 -8.79
C GLY A 272 -5.85 10.31 -9.08
N ILE A 273 -6.07 11.08 -8.02
CA ILE A 273 -6.56 12.45 -8.07
C ILE A 273 -5.38 13.39 -7.79
N THR A 274 -5.20 14.44 -8.59
CA THR A 274 -4.18 15.47 -8.31
C THR A 274 -4.44 16.11 -6.94
N ALA A 275 -3.41 16.15 -6.08
CA ALA A 275 -3.45 16.81 -4.78
C ALA A 275 -3.40 18.34 -4.93
N TYR A 276 -4.50 18.95 -5.40
CA TYR A 276 -4.59 20.39 -5.65
C TYR A 276 -4.37 21.25 -4.40
N ASP A 277 -4.68 20.71 -3.24
CA ASP A 277 -4.41 21.31 -1.93
C ASP A 277 -2.91 21.38 -1.59
N ALA A 278 -2.07 20.53 -2.18
CA ALA A 278 -0.62 20.59 -2.09
C ALA A 278 0.01 21.67 -3.00
N LEU A 279 -0.67 22.02 -4.10
CA LEU A 279 -0.11 22.88 -5.15
C LEU A 279 -0.28 24.38 -4.85
N LEU A 280 0.70 25.18 -5.26
CA LEU A 280 0.60 26.63 -5.28
C LEU A 280 -0.12 27.07 -6.56
N LEU A 281 -1.44 27.25 -6.45
CA LEU A 281 -2.34 27.56 -7.56
C LEU A 281 -2.84 29.01 -7.48
N SER A 282 -3.03 29.64 -8.63
CA SER A 282 -3.78 30.91 -8.69
C SER A 282 -5.26 30.71 -8.33
N TYR A 283 -5.96 31.78 -7.97
CA TYR A 283 -7.39 31.70 -7.63
C TYR A 283 -8.25 31.09 -8.76
N GLU A 284 -7.95 31.44 -10.01
CA GLU A 284 -8.65 30.93 -11.18
C GLU A 284 -8.39 29.43 -11.38
N GLU A 285 -7.14 28.99 -11.20
CA GLU A 285 -6.77 27.57 -11.25
C GLU A 285 -7.42 26.77 -10.12
N GLN A 286 -7.53 27.33 -8.92
CA GLN A 286 -8.23 26.70 -7.79
C GLN A 286 -9.72 26.51 -8.10
N TYR A 287 -10.36 27.53 -8.68
CA TYR A 287 -11.77 27.44 -9.05
C TYR A 287 -12.01 26.39 -10.14
N LEU A 288 -11.19 26.36 -11.19
CA LEU A 288 -11.27 25.34 -12.24
C LEU A 288 -11.00 23.93 -11.71
N ALA A 289 -10.02 23.77 -10.82
CA ALA A 289 -9.73 22.51 -10.16
C ALA A 289 -10.94 22.02 -9.34
N MET A 290 -11.58 22.91 -8.59
CA MET A 290 -12.77 22.59 -7.80
C MET A 290 -13.95 22.14 -8.68
N LEU A 291 -14.16 22.80 -9.84
CA LEU A 291 -15.20 22.39 -10.79
C LEU A 291 -14.93 20.99 -11.36
N LYS A 292 -13.69 20.75 -11.82
CA LYS A 292 -13.28 19.44 -12.35
C LYS A 292 -13.39 18.34 -11.30
N TRP A 293 -13.01 18.65 -10.05
CA TRP A 293 -13.13 17.72 -8.94
C TRP A 293 -14.59 17.40 -8.62
N ALA A 294 -15.47 18.41 -8.59
CA ALA A 294 -16.90 18.20 -8.39
C ALA A 294 -17.54 17.33 -9.49
N GLU A 295 -17.08 17.46 -10.73
CA GLU A 295 -17.51 16.59 -11.84
C GLU A 295 -17.01 15.15 -11.66
N SER A 296 -15.72 14.96 -11.38
CA SER A 296 -15.13 13.63 -11.10
C SER A 296 -15.85 12.93 -9.95
N LEU A 297 -16.04 13.63 -8.81
CA LEU A 297 -16.73 13.08 -7.65
C LEU A 297 -18.16 12.63 -7.96
N LYS A 298 -18.88 13.34 -8.84
CA LYS A 298 -20.21 12.92 -9.27
C LYS A 298 -20.14 11.64 -10.11
N SER A 299 -19.20 11.55 -11.04
CA SER A 299 -18.97 10.37 -11.87
C SER A 299 -18.57 9.16 -11.03
N ASP A 300 -17.57 9.33 -10.16
CA ASP A 300 -17.05 8.28 -9.28
C ASP A 300 -18.12 7.79 -8.31
N ARG A 301 -18.95 8.70 -7.79
CA ARG A 301 -20.10 8.33 -6.97
C ARG A 301 -21.07 7.42 -7.72
N VAL A 302 -21.40 7.73 -8.97
CA VAL A 302 -22.29 6.88 -9.78
C VAL A 302 -21.66 5.50 -10.03
N ALA A 303 -20.37 5.46 -10.39
CA ALA A 303 -19.64 4.21 -10.60
C ALA A 303 -19.57 3.35 -9.33
N ALA A 304 -19.29 3.96 -8.18
CA ALA A 304 -19.25 3.29 -6.88
C ALA A 304 -20.60 2.69 -6.49
N TRP A 305 -21.70 3.43 -6.71
CA TRP A 305 -23.04 2.92 -6.46
C TRP A 305 -23.42 1.79 -7.42
N SER A 306 -23.05 1.88 -8.71
CA SER A 306 -23.26 0.79 -9.67
C SER A 306 -22.57 -0.50 -9.19
N LYS A 307 -21.30 -0.42 -8.83
CA LYS A 307 -20.53 -1.55 -8.32
C LYS A 307 -21.08 -2.09 -7.00
N TYR A 308 -21.55 -1.20 -6.11
CA TYR A 308 -22.21 -1.59 -4.87
C TYR A 308 -23.47 -2.41 -5.14
N PHE A 309 -24.31 -1.99 -6.08
CA PHE A 309 -25.52 -2.74 -6.45
C PHE A 309 -25.18 -4.09 -7.10
N GLU A 310 -24.19 -4.15 -7.99
CA GLU A 310 -23.70 -5.42 -8.56
C GLU A 310 -23.19 -6.39 -7.48
N LEU A 311 -22.44 -5.88 -6.49
CA LEU A 311 -21.95 -6.68 -5.37
C LEU A 311 -23.09 -7.15 -4.46
N GLN A 312 -24.09 -6.31 -4.22
CA GLN A 312 -25.30 -6.70 -3.48
C GLN A 312 -26.02 -7.85 -4.18
N ASP A 313 -26.26 -7.74 -5.47
CA ASP A 313 -26.93 -8.78 -6.26
C ASP A 313 -26.13 -10.10 -6.22
N THR A 314 -24.82 -10.02 -6.38
CA THR A 314 -23.91 -11.18 -6.28
C THR A 314 -23.96 -11.83 -4.89
N LEU A 315 -23.99 -11.02 -3.84
CA LEU A 315 -24.08 -11.47 -2.46
C LEU A 315 -25.42 -12.17 -2.20
N TYR A 316 -26.54 -11.61 -2.67
CA TYR A 316 -27.85 -12.25 -2.55
C TYR A 316 -27.88 -13.59 -3.30
N GLN A 317 -27.40 -13.64 -4.54
CA GLN A 317 -27.31 -14.89 -5.31
C GLN A 317 -26.48 -15.94 -4.56
N THR A 318 -25.35 -15.54 -3.98
CA THR A 318 -24.48 -16.44 -3.21
C THR A 318 -25.20 -16.97 -1.96
N ILE A 319 -25.92 -16.11 -1.23
CA ILE A 319 -26.73 -16.52 -0.07
C ILE A 319 -27.81 -17.53 -0.46
N TYR A 320 -28.50 -17.29 -1.59
CA TYR A 320 -29.50 -18.24 -2.09
C TYR A 320 -28.88 -19.59 -2.44
N GLN A 321 -27.74 -19.61 -3.14
CA GLN A 321 -27.02 -20.85 -3.44
C GLN A 321 -26.56 -21.57 -2.17
N MET A 322 -25.99 -20.86 -1.20
CA MET A 322 -25.57 -21.45 0.07
C MET A 322 -26.75 -22.03 0.85
N THR A 323 -27.91 -21.38 0.82
CA THR A 323 -29.13 -21.85 1.48
C THR A 323 -29.65 -23.12 0.80
N ALA A 324 -29.72 -23.13 -0.53
CA ALA A 324 -30.10 -24.32 -1.30
C ALA A 324 -29.16 -25.51 -1.04
N ILE A 325 -27.84 -25.28 -1.04
CA ILE A 325 -26.84 -26.31 -0.72
C ILE A 325 -27.02 -26.82 0.72
N LYS A 326 -27.35 -25.94 1.68
CA LYS A 326 -27.58 -26.34 3.07
C LYS A 326 -28.85 -27.20 3.20
N GLU A 327 -29.92 -26.85 2.50
CA GLU A 327 -31.15 -27.64 2.44
C GLU A 327 -30.91 -29.00 1.78
N GLU A 328 -30.18 -29.03 0.66
CA GLU A 328 -29.80 -30.27 -0.01
C GLU A 328 -28.97 -31.17 0.90
N LYS A 329 -27.95 -30.63 1.59
CA LYS A 329 -27.18 -31.38 2.60
C LYS A 329 -28.06 -31.95 3.70
N GLN A 330 -29.00 -31.15 4.23
CA GLN A 330 -29.92 -31.63 5.26
C GLN A 330 -30.82 -32.75 4.74
N SER A 331 -31.30 -32.65 3.50
CA SER A 331 -32.10 -33.70 2.87
C SER A 331 -31.31 -35.00 2.70
N ILE A 332 -30.02 -34.91 2.32
CA ILE A 332 -29.13 -36.07 2.20
C ILE A 332 -28.89 -36.69 3.59
N PHE A 333 -28.67 -35.88 4.63
CA PHE A 333 -28.54 -36.39 6.01
C PHE A 333 -29.80 -37.11 6.48
N ASN A 334 -30.98 -36.55 6.23
CA ASN A 334 -32.26 -37.18 6.59
C ASN A 334 -32.44 -38.51 5.83
N PHE A 335 -32.16 -38.53 4.53
CA PHE A 335 -32.23 -39.74 3.70
C PHE A 335 -31.27 -40.84 4.18
N MET A 336 -30.03 -40.47 4.55
CA MET A 336 -29.09 -41.42 5.14
C MET A 336 -29.60 -41.97 6.48
N GLY A 337 -30.20 -41.13 7.33
CA GLY A 337 -30.82 -41.55 8.59
C GLY A 337 -31.95 -42.56 8.39
N GLU A 338 -32.84 -42.34 7.42
CA GLU A 338 -33.91 -43.29 7.07
C GLU A 338 -33.36 -44.64 6.57
N LYS A 339 -32.30 -44.60 5.74
CA LYS A 339 -31.61 -45.81 5.29
C LYS A 339 -30.98 -46.57 6.44
N GLU A 340 -30.34 -45.86 7.38
CA GLU A 340 -29.72 -46.48 8.55
C GLU A 340 -30.76 -47.13 9.48
N GLN A 341 -31.91 -46.49 9.69
CA GLN A 341 -33.04 -47.09 10.41
C GLN A 341 -33.55 -48.36 9.71
N THR A 342 -33.66 -48.34 8.39
CA THR A 342 -34.08 -49.50 7.59
C THR A 342 -33.07 -50.65 7.72
N ILE A 343 -31.77 -50.34 7.60
CA ILE A 343 -30.68 -51.32 7.79
C ILE A 343 -30.71 -51.90 9.21
N ASN A 344 -30.95 -51.08 10.22
CA ASN A 344 -31.05 -51.54 11.61
C ASN A 344 -32.26 -52.45 11.84
N LYS A 345 -33.41 -52.15 11.22
CA LYS A 345 -34.60 -53.01 11.24
C LYS A 345 -34.31 -54.36 10.58
N MET A 346 -33.68 -54.35 9.40
CA MET A 346 -33.25 -55.59 8.71
C MET A 346 -32.24 -56.39 9.54
N LYS A 347 -31.23 -55.74 10.15
CA LYS A 347 -30.28 -56.40 11.06
C LYS A 347 -30.94 -56.99 12.31
N SER A 348 -31.97 -56.33 12.84
CA SER A 348 -32.74 -56.84 13.97
C SER A 348 -33.54 -58.08 13.59
N GLN A 349 -34.22 -58.05 12.44
CA GLN A 349 -34.94 -59.20 11.88
C GLN A 349 -33.99 -60.38 11.64
N MET A 350 -32.84 -60.15 10.99
CA MET A 350 -31.83 -61.19 10.79
C MET A 350 -31.30 -61.78 12.11
N ARG A 351 -31.15 -60.96 13.16
CA ARG A 351 -30.74 -61.46 14.49
C ARG A 351 -31.83 -62.32 15.14
N ALA A 352 -33.09 -61.89 15.05
CA ALA A 352 -34.22 -62.66 15.57
C ALA A 352 -34.34 -64.01 14.85
N GLU A 353 -34.22 -64.03 13.52
CA GLU A 353 -34.20 -65.27 12.74
C GLU A 353 -33.05 -66.19 13.16
N ARG A 354 -31.83 -65.67 13.30
CA ARG A 354 -30.69 -66.46 13.78
C ARG A 354 -30.92 -67.04 15.17
N PHE A 355 -31.54 -66.29 16.08
CA PHE A 355 -31.91 -66.79 17.42
C PHE A 355 -32.95 -67.91 17.36
N ILE A 356 -33.93 -67.80 16.47
CA ILE A 356 -34.95 -68.84 16.24
C ILE A 356 -34.26 -70.11 15.71
N TYR A 357 -33.42 -70.00 14.67
CA TYR A 357 -32.68 -71.15 14.14
C TYR A 357 -31.79 -71.82 15.19
N LEU A 358 -31.10 -71.03 16.02
CA LEU A 358 -30.24 -71.55 17.08
C LEU A 358 -31.06 -72.25 18.16
N SER A 359 -32.24 -71.72 18.51
CA SER A 359 -33.17 -72.35 19.45
C SER A 359 -33.71 -73.67 18.92
N ILE A 360 -34.06 -73.73 17.63
CA ILE A 360 -34.48 -74.98 16.95
C ILE A 360 -33.33 -76.00 16.94
N PHE A 361 -32.11 -75.55 16.65
CA PHE A 361 -30.92 -76.42 16.64
C PHE A 361 -30.61 -77.00 18.03
N VAL A 362 -30.71 -76.19 19.08
CA VAL A 362 -30.55 -76.65 20.48
C VAL A 362 -31.65 -77.64 20.86
N LEU A 363 -32.90 -77.39 20.47
CA LEU A 363 -34.01 -78.34 20.68
C LEU A 363 -33.76 -79.67 19.96
N MET A 364 -33.27 -79.64 18.72
CA MET A 364 -32.88 -80.86 18.00
C MET A 364 -31.75 -81.61 18.70
N LEU A 365 -30.69 -80.93 19.16
CA LEU A 365 -29.60 -81.55 19.90
C LEU A 365 -30.06 -82.17 21.23
N LEU A 366 -30.96 -81.48 21.96
CA LEU A 366 -31.56 -82.02 23.18
C LEU A 366 -32.42 -83.25 22.87
N GLY A 367 -33.21 -83.21 21.80
CA GLY A 367 -33.96 -84.36 21.31
C GLY A 367 -33.06 -85.54 20.99
N TYR A 368 -31.98 -85.31 20.23
CA TYR A 368 -30.99 -86.33 19.88
C TYR A 368 -30.26 -86.88 21.12
N GLY A 369 -29.96 -86.04 22.11
CA GLY A 369 -29.37 -86.45 23.39
C GLY A 369 -30.32 -87.31 24.22
N VAL A 370 -31.62 -87.01 24.22
CA VAL A 370 -32.66 -87.84 24.88
C VAL A 370 -32.80 -89.18 24.17
N GLU A 371 -32.82 -89.19 22.83
CA GLU A 371 -32.81 -90.42 22.04
C GLU A 371 -31.54 -91.25 22.29
N TYR A 372 -30.36 -90.64 22.29
CA TYR A 372 -29.10 -91.31 22.62
C TYR A 372 -29.11 -91.90 24.03
N LYS A 373 -29.67 -91.19 25.01
CA LYS A 373 -29.80 -91.67 26.39
C LYS A 373 -30.82 -92.81 26.50
N LEU A 374 -31.92 -92.76 25.75
CA LEU A 374 -32.91 -93.84 25.65
C LEU A 374 -32.32 -95.07 24.96
N LEU A 375 -31.61 -94.90 23.85
CA LEU A 375 -30.92 -95.97 23.11
C LEU A 375 -29.81 -96.58 23.97
N LYS A 376 -29.00 -95.79 24.68
CA LYS A 376 -28.00 -96.27 25.63
C LYS A 376 -28.61 -97.06 26.80
N ARG A 377 -29.82 -96.69 27.25
CA ARG A 377 -30.55 -97.41 28.31
C ARG A 377 -31.21 -98.70 27.80
N LYS A 378 -31.48 -98.80 26.49
CA LYS A 378 -32.17 -99.92 25.85
C LYS A 378 -31.21 -100.92 25.16
N PHE A 379 -30.01 -100.47 24.77
CA PHE A 379 -28.95 -101.27 24.15
C PHE A 379 -27.64 -101.14 24.95
N MET A 380 -27.58 -101.84 26.08
CA MET A 380 -26.30 -102.30 26.63
C MET A 380 -25.97 -103.65 25.99
N LEU A 381 -25.30 -103.61 24.84
CA LEU A 381 -24.46 -104.70 24.34
C LEU A 381 -23.23 -104.06 23.68
N PHE A 382 -22.10 -104.28 24.36
CA PHE A 382 -20.69 -104.08 24.01
C PHE A 382 -19.94 -102.85 24.54
N LYS A 383 -18.74 -103.22 25.02
CA LYS A 383 -17.62 -102.48 25.62
C LYS A 383 -17.17 -101.27 24.81
#